data_AF-A0A7J8RCB3-F1
#
_entry.id   AF-A0A7J8RCB3-F1
#
_cell.length_a   1.000
_cell.length_b   1.000
_cell.length_c   1.000
_cell.angle_alpha   90.00
_cell.angle_beta   90.00
_cell.angle_gamma   90.00
#
_symmetry.space_group_name_H-M   'P 1'
#
loop_
_entity.id
_entity.type
_entity.pdbx_description
1 polymer ?
#
loop_
_entity_poly.entity_id
_entity_poly.type
_entity_poly.pdbx_seq_one_letter_code
_entity_poly.pdbx_strand_id
1 'polypeptide(L)'
;MEDLQIEDNEDEAWSIHEDGDPVSHKYEFCLVGYFLTASVINFQAMRNTMANIWHPLGGVMISNLGEKWFLFKFYHELDIGRVEN
;
A
#
# COMPACT_ATOMS: atom_id res chain seq x y z
N MET A 1 -6.68 31.24 34.43
CA MET A 1 -7.57 30.15 34.00
C MET A 1 -7.68 30.31 32.49
N GLU A 2 -7.05 29.53 31.62
CA GLU A 2 -6.15 28.37 31.65
C GLU A 2 -5.37 28.50 30.33
N ASP A 3 -4.03 28.42 30.35
CA ASP A 3 -3.24 28.34 29.12
C ASP A 3 -3.36 26.91 28.59
N LEU A 4 -4.08 26.73 27.47
CA LEU A 4 -4.14 25.44 26.78
C LEU A 4 -2.89 25.28 25.92
N GLN A 5 -1.85 24.70 26.51
CA GLN A 5 -0.71 24.19 25.75
C GLN A 5 -1.13 22.87 25.08
N ILE A 6 -1.19 22.87 23.76
CA ILE A 6 -1.34 21.66 22.96
C ILE A 6 0.05 21.01 22.91
N GLU A 7 0.25 19.93 23.67
CA GLU A 7 1.41 19.06 23.48
C GLU A 7 1.24 18.31 22.16
N ASP A 8 2.07 18.66 21.20
CA ASP A 8 2.20 18.01 19.90
C ASP A 8 2.95 16.67 20.11
N ASN A 9 2.22 15.66 20.58
CA ASN A 9 2.71 14.28 20.69
C ASN A 9 2.09 13.45 19.55
N GLU A 10 2.42 13.82 18.32
CA GLU A 10 2.28 12.97 17.14
C GLU A 10 3.18 11.73 17.29
N ASP A 11 2.77 10.72 18.04
CA ASP A 11 3.33 9.35 17.96
C ASP A 11 2.54 8.31 18.78
N GLU A 12 1.23 8.47 18.95
CA GLU A 12 0.40 7.30 19.30
C GLU A 12 0.11 6.49 18.03
N ALA A 13 1.11 5.71 17.63
CA ALA A 13 0.92 4.58 16.75
C ALA A 13 -0.17 3.67 17.38
N TRP A 14 -1.37 3.67 16.77
CA TRP A 14 -2.45 2.78 17.16
C TRP A 14 -1.96 1.33 17.00
N SER A 15 -1.53 0.74 18.11
CA SER A 15 -1.15 -0.67 18.16
C SER A 15 -2.43 -1.48 18.21
N ILE A 16 -2.96 -1.82 17.04
CA ILE A 16 -4.02 -2.83 16.92
C ILE A 16 -3.37 -4.16 17.29
N HIS A 17 -3.58 -4.59 18.53
CA HIS A 17 -3.24 -5.94 18.97
C HIS A 17 -4.24 -6.91 18.33
N GLU A 18 -3.89 -7.46 17.17
CA GLU A 18 -4.60 -8.61 16.61
C GLU A 18 -4.08 -9.89 17.28
N ASP A 19 -4.90 -10.47 18.18
CA ASP A 19 -4.75 -11.84 18.67
C ASP A 19 -5.12 -12.85 17.57
N GLY A 20 -4.38 -12.82 16.46
CA GLY A 20 -4.49 -13.74 15.33
C GLY A 20 -3.11 -14.21 14.89
N ASP A 21 -3.02 -15.41 14.33
CA ASP A 21 -1.77 -15.92 13.75
C ASP A 21 -1.15 -14.83 12.84
N PRO A 22 0.06 -14.30 13.13
CA PRO A 22 0.64 -13.16 12.41
C PRO A 22 0.85 -13.42 10.91
N VAL A 23 0.64 -14.66 10.46
CA VAL A 23 0.65 -15.05 9.05
C VAL A 23 -0.68 -14.74 8.35
N SER A 24 -1.81 -14.71 9.05
CA SER A 24 -3.16 -14.69 8.46
C SER A 24 -3.48 -13.42 7.67
N HIS A 25 -3.03 -12.24 8.12
CA HIS A 25 -3.36 -10.96 7.47
C HIS A 25 -2.23 -10.37 6.63
N LYS A 26 -1.10 -11.07 6.48
CA LYS A 26 0.10 -10.53 5.80
C LYS A 26 -0.16 -10.14 4.34
N TYR A 27 -1.11 -10.81 3.70
CA TYR A 27 -1.46 -10.66 2.28
C TYR A 27 -2.84 -10.04 2.04
N GLU A 28 -3.46 -9.45 3.07
CA GLU A 28 -4.66 -8.66 2.85
C GLU A 28 -4.37 -7.48 1.91
N PHE A 29 -5.35 -7.20 1.05
CA PHE A 29 -5.32 -6.12 0.06
C PHE A 29 -4.09 -6.17 -0.87
N CYS A 30 -3.60 -7.37 -1.16
CA CYS A 30 -2.46 -7.58 -2.05
C CYS A 30 -2.90 -8.07 -3.43
N LEU A 31 -2.38 -7.45 -4.48
CA LEU A 31 -2.49 -7.91 -5.86
C LEU A 31 -1.11 -8.28 -6.41
N VAL A 32 -1.03 -9.36 -7.18
CA VAL A 32 0.17 -9.72 -7.93
C VAL A 32 -0.10 -9.50 -9.41
N GLY A 33 0.67 -8.62 -10.04
CA GLY A 33 0.52 -8.27 -11.45
C GLY A 33 1.77 -8.60 -12.27
N TYR A 34 1.57 -8.96 -13.53
CA TYR A 34 2.63 -9.19 -14.51
C TYR A 34 2.53 -8.19 -15.68
N PHE A 35 3.62 -7.52 -16.02
CA PHE A 35 3.66 -6.62 -17.17
C PHE A 35 4.05 -7.35 -18.45
N LEU A 36 3.10 -7.46 -19.38
CA LEU A 36 3.28 -8.06 -20.71
C LEU A 36 4.02 -7.10 -21.66
N THR A 37 5.32 -6.97 -21.47
CA THR A 37 6.19 -6.18 -22.35
C THR A 37 7.45 -6.95 -22.69
N ALA A 38 8.03 -6.74 -23.88
CA ALA A 38 9.36 -7.26 -24.21
C ALA A 38 10.48 -6.40 -23.59
N SER A 39 10.21 -5.12 -23.33
CA SER A 39 11.19 -4.15 -22.84
C SER A 39 11.50 -4.29 -21.36
N VAL A 40 12.63 -3.71 -20.95
CA VAL A 40 12.97 -3.53 -19.53
C VAL A 40 12.04 -2.47 -18.94
N ILE A 41 11.54 -2.73 -17.74
CA ILE A 41 10.67 -1.82 -17.01
C ILE A 41 11.52 -0.88 -16.17
N ASN A 42 11.36 0.43 -16.36
CA ASN A 42 11.83 1.40 -15.38
C ASN A 42 10.91 1.35 -14.16
N PHE A 43 11.38 0.69 -13.09
CA PHE A 43 10.59 0.47 -11.89
C PHE A 43 10.05 1.76 -11.27
N GLN A 44 10.88 2.81 -11.19
CA GLN A 44 10.49 4.08 -10.60
C GLN A 44 9.37 4.77 -11.40
N ALA A 45 9.50 4.80 -12.72
CA ALA A 45 8.50 5.39 -13.60
C ALA A 45 7.19 4.60 -13.56
N MET A 46 7.26 3.25 -13.62
CA MET A 46 6.10 2.38 -13.50
C MET A 46 5.40 2.58 -12.15
N ARG A 47 6.14 2.55 -11.03
CA ARG A 47 5.59 2.74 -9.69
C ARG A 47 4.82 4.05 -9.57
N ASN A 48 5.43 5.16 -10.00
CA ASN A 48 4.80 6.48 -9.95
C ASN A 48 3.56 6.55 -10.87
N THR A 49 3.62 5.93 -12.04
CA THR A 49 2.51 5.90 -12.99
C THR A 49 1.32 5.13 -12.41
N MET A 50 1.53 3.93 -11.88
CA MET A 50 0.47 3.10 -11.30
C MET A 50 -0.15 3.76 -10.06
N ALA A 51 0.67 4.32 -9.16
CA ALA A 51 0.19 5.04 -7.99
C ALA A 51 -0.67 6.25 -8.38
N ASN A 52 -0.29 6.98 -9.44
CA ASN A 52 -1.05 8.13 -9.93
C ASN A 52 -2.35 7.72 -10.64
N ILE A 53 -2.33 6.64 -11.43
CA ILE A 53 -3.51 6.18 -12.19
C ILE A 53 -4.60 5.68 -11.25
N TRP A 54 -4.25 4.81 -10.31
CA TRP A 54 -5.23 4.26 -9.36
C TRP A 54 -5.64 5.26 -8.29
N HIS A 55 -4.76 6.22 -7.99
CA HIS A 55 -4.98 7.27 -6.99
C HIS A 55 -5.63 6.76 -5.68
N PRO A 56 -5.08 5.70 -5.07
CA PRO A 56 -5.66 5.09 -3.88
C PRO A 56 -5.66 6.06 -2.70
N LEU A 57 -6.70 6.00 -1.87
CA LEU A 57 -6.87 6.86 -0.70
C LEU A 57 -5.72 6.69 0.29
N GLY A 58 -5.32 5.44 0.55
CA GLY A 58 -4.22 5.10 1.47
C GLY A 58 -2.86 4.97 0.81
N GLY A 59 -2.74 5.28 -0.48
CA GLY A 59 -1.52 4.96 -1.24
C GLY A 59 -1.43 3.48 -1.64
N VAL A 60 -0.32 3.13 -2.27
CA VAL A 60 0.00 1.75 -2.66
C VAL A 60 1.50 1.51 -2.47
N MET A 61 1.85 0.42 -1.78
CA MET A 61 3.23 -0.07 -1.72
C MET A 61 3.45 -1.04 -2.88
N ILE A 62 4.52 -0.83 -3.65
CA ILE A 62 4.84 -1.67 -4.81
C ILE A 62 6.20 -2.31 -4.60
N SER A 63 6.25 -3.64 -4.64
CA SER A 63 7.45 -4.45 -4.49
C SER A 63 7.74 -5.22 -5.77
N ASN A 64 9.01 -5.24 -6.19
CA ASN A 64 9.46 -6.01 -7.34
C ASN A 64 9.71 -7.48 -6.91
N LEU A 65 9.02 -8.42 -7.55
CA LEU A 65 9.15 -9.86 -7.29
C LEU A 65 10.12 -10.55 -8.28
N GLY A 66 10.67 -9.81 -9.24
CA GLY A 66 11.49 -10.34 -10.31
C GLY A 66 10.70 -10.61 -11.60
N GLU A 67 11.40 -10.74 -12.72
CA GLU A 67 10.82 -11.14 -14.02
C GLU A 67 9.59 -10.35 -14.50
N LYS A 68 9.38 -9.10 -14.04
CA LYS A 68 8.20 -8.25 -14.31
C LYS A 68 6.95 -8.61 -13.52
N TRP A 69 7.08 -9.44 -12.50
CA TRP A 69 6.10 -9.61 -11.44
C TRP A 69 6.24 -8.53 -10.39
N PHE A 70 5.12 -7.96 -9.97
CA PHE A 70 5.06 -6.93 -8.94
C PHE A 70 3.95 -7.26 -7.95
N LEU A 71 4.25 -7.05 -6.67
CA LEU A 71 3.27 -7.06 -5.59
C LEU A 71 2.81 -5.63 -5.36
N PHE A 72 1.50 -5.43 -5.38
CA PHE A 72 0.84 -4.18 -5.03
C PHE A 72 0.09 -4.40 -3.73
N LYS A 73 0.50 -3.71 -2.66
CA LYS A 73 -0.19 -3.73 -1.37
C LYS A 73 -0.95 -2.43 -1.19
N PHE A 74 -2.26 -2.53 -1.11
CA PHE A 74 -3.15 -1.43 -0.75
C PHE A 74 -3.37 -1.41 0.77
N TYR A 75 -3.87 -0.29 1.27
CA TYR A 75 -4.10 -0.09 2.71
C TYR A 75 -5.58 -0.08 3.09
N HIS A 76 -6.48 -0.05 2.10
CA HIS A 76 -7.92 -0.06 2.31
C HIS A 76 -8.62 -0.99 1.31
N GLU A 77 -9.66 -1.67 1.77
CA GLU A 77 -10.53 -2.53 0.95
C GLU A 77 -11.13 -1.77 -0.25
N LEU A 78 -11.49 -0.50 -0.06
CA LEU A 78 -12.01 0.35 -1.13
C LEU A 78 -11.00 0.57 -2.25
N ASP A 79 -9.71 0.63 -1.94
CA ASP A 79 -8.66 0.88 -2.93
C ASP A 79 -8.41 -0.35 -3.80
N ILE A 80 -8.37 -1.55 -3.21
CA ILE A 80 -8.26 -2.79 -4.00
C ILE A 80 -9.53 -3.05 -4.82
N GLY A 81 -10.72 -2.81 -4.25
CA GLY A 81 -11.98 -2.99 -4.96
C GLY A 81 -12.12 -2.09 -6.20
N ARG A 82 -11.47 -0.92 -6.24
CA ARG A 82 -11.43 -0.05 -7.43
C ARG A 82 -10.52 -0.57 -8.54
N VAL A 83 -9.56 -1.42 -8.21
CA VAL A 83 -8.57 -1.96 -9.16
C VAL A 83 -9.02 -3.30 -9.73
N GLU A 84 -9.79 -4.08 -8.98
CA GLU A 84 -10.32 -5.39 -9.40
C GLU A 84 -11.58 -5.33 -10.28
N ASN A 85 -12.33 -4.21 -10.27
CA ASN A 85 -13.59 -4.03 -11.01
C ASN A 85 -13.41 -3.22 -12.29
#